data_AF-T0J4H1-F1
#
_entry.id   AF-T0J4H1-F1
#
_cell.length_a   1.000
_cell.length_b   1.000
_cell.length_c   1.000
_cell.angle_alpha   90.00
_cell.angle_beta   90.00
_cell.angle_gamma   90.00
#
_symmetry.space_group_name_H-M   'P 1'
#
loop_
_entity.id
_entity.type
_entity.pdbx_description
1 polymer ?
#
loop_
_entity_poly.entity_id
_entity_poly.type
_entity_poly.pdbx_seq_one_letter_code
_entity_poly.pdbx_strand_id
1 'polypeptide(L)' 'MEMQRKSIGRSAQEQEGSKGRIVTVGLPTPYEGVGRALRSTYRPRPDTLPDDMLALLSKLG' A
#
# COMPACT_ATOMS: atom_id res chain seq x y z
N MET A 1 -11.30 18.30 -20.09
CA MET A 1 -10.63 17.11 -19.55
C MET A 1 -11.54 16.50 -18.51
N GLU A 2 -12.12 15.34 -18.84
CA GLU A 2 -13.10 14.63 -18.02
C GLU A 2 -12.35 13.76 -17.01
N MET A 3 -12.54 14.03 -15.72
CA MET A 3 -11.93 13.25 -14.63
C MET A 3 -12.88 12.12 -14.27
N GLN A 4 -12.69 10.96 -14.90
CA GLN A 4 -13.43 9.73 -14.63
C GLN A 4 -13.10 9.23 -13.20
N ARG A 5 -13.83 9.74 -12.20
CA ARG A 5 -13.77 9.25 -10.82
C ARG A 5 -14.38 7.84 -10.82
N LYS A 6 -13.53 6.83 -10.69
CA LYS A 6 -13.96 5.44 -10.50
C LYS A 6 -14.89 5.40 -9.29
N SER A 7 -16.16 5.11 -9.53
CA SER A 7 -17.15 4.83 -8.51
C SER A 7 -16.68 3.59 -7.75
N ILE A 8 -16.31 3.77 -6.47
CA ILE A 8 -16.25 2.65 -5.53
C ILE A 8 -17.71 2.20 -5.36
N GLY A 9 -18.11 1.25 -6.20
CA GLY A 9 -19.41 0.61 -6.10
C GLY A 9 -19.43 -0.30 -4.87
N ARG A 10 -20.21 0.08 -3.86
CA ARG A 10 -21.19 -0.84 -3.32
C ARG A 10 -22.36 -0.04 -2.75
N SER A 11 -23.46 -0.07 -3.48
CA SER A 11 -24.79 0.33 -3.02
C SER A 11 -25.03 -0.29 -1.64
N ALA A 12 -25.06 0.57 -0.61
CA ALA A 12 -25.73 0.24 0.63
C ALA A 12 -27.17 0.68 0.41
N GLN A 13 -28.00 -0.27 -0.04
CA GLN A 13 -29.44 -0.15 0.06
C GLN A 13 -29.74 0.13 1.53
N GLU A 14 -30.23 1.33 1.78
CA GLU A 14 -30.71 1.81 3.06
C GLU A 14 -31.87 0.89 3.46
N GLN A 15 -31.59 -0.09 4.31
CA GLN A 15 -32.60 -0.95 4.90
C GLN A 15 -32.46 -0.85 6.41
N GLU A 16 -33.27 0.07 6.92
CA GLU A 16 -33.88 0.10 8.24
C GLU A 16 -33.81 -1.23 9.01
N GLY A 17 -33.26 -1.16 10.23
CA GLY A 17 -33.52 -2.11 11.31
C GLY A 17 -32.77 -3.45 11.26
N SER A 18 -31.63 -3.55 11.94
CA SER A 18 -31.42 -4.51 13.05
C SER A 18 -29.96 -4.56 13.51
N LYS A 19 -29.80 -4.60 14.84
CA LYS A 19 -28.72 -5.22 15.61
C LYS A 19 -27.33 -5.28 14.96
N GLY A 20 -26.43 -4.43 15.45
CA GLY A 20 -24.98 -4.61 15.48
C GLY A 20 -24.38 -5.44 14.35
N ARG A 21 -24.19 -4.84 13.19
CA ARG A 21 -23.53 -5.49 12.04
C ARG A 21 -22.05 -5.70 12.36
N ILE A 22 -21.70 -6.91 12.78
CA ILE A 22 -20.30 -7.33 12.93
C ILE A 22 -19.72 -7.49 11.52
N VAL A 23 -18.65 -6.74 11.22
CA VAL A 23 -17.91 -6.82 9.96
C VAL A 23 -16.53 -7.38 10.26
N THR A 24 -16.23 -8.55 9.70
CA THR A 24 -14.89 -9.14 9.82
C THR A 24 -13.95 -8.40 8.88
N VAL A 25 -13.03 -7.61 9.42
CA VAL A 25 -11.95 -6.98 8.66
C VAL A 25 -10.78 -7.95 8.54
N GLY A 26 -10.39 -8.27 7.30
CA GLY A 26 -9.18 -9.04 7.02
C GLY A 26 -7.94 -8.17 7.13
N LEU A 27 -6.82 -8.75 7.53
CA LEU A 27 -5.52 -8.07 7.44
C LEU A 27 -5.15 -7.92 5.96
N PRO A 28 -4.75 -6.73 5.51
CA PRO A 28 -4.30 -6.53 4.14
C PRO A 28 -3.03 -7.34 3.88
N THR A 29 -2.88 -7.78 2.64
CA THR A 29 -1.68 -8.50 2.23
C THR A 29 -0.46 -7.57 2.27
N PRO A 30 0.76 -8.11 2.44
CA PRO A 30 1.97 -7.29 2.40
C PRO A 30 2.02 -6.46 1.11
N TYR A 31 2.34 -5.17 1.27
CA TYR A 31 2.39 -4.19 0.18
C TYR A 31 1.05 -3.95 -0.53
N GLU A 32 -0.08 -4.15 0.15
CA GLU A 32 -1.38 -3.65 -0.29
C GLU A 32 -1.60 -2.20 0.19
N GLY A 33 -2.48 -1.46 -0.50
CA GLY A 33 -2.87 -0.10 -0.12
C GLY A 33 -1.67 0.84 0.05
N VAL A 34 -1.52 1.39 1.26
CA VAL A 34 -0.44 2.32 1.63
C VAL A 34 0.94 1.68 1.46
N GLY A 35 1.09 0.39 1.79
CA GLY A 35 2.35 -0.32 1.60
C GLY A 35 2.77 -0.39 0.13
N ARG A 36 1.79 -0.54 -0.78
CA ARG A 36 2.03 -0.47 -2.23
C ARG A 36 2.49 0.92 -2.66
N ALA A 37 1.79 1.94 -2.18
CA ALA A 37 2.06 3.33 -2.53
C ALA A 37 3.47 3.73 -2.10
N LEU A 38 3.84 3.46 -0.84
CA LEU A 38 5.18 3.75 -0.32
C LEU A 38 6.26 2.99 -1.10
N ARG A 39 6.05 1.71 -1.39
CA ARG A 39 7.01 0.93 -2.17
C ARG A 39 7.18 1.47 -3.58
N SER A 40 6.12 1.97 -4.21
CA SER A 40 6.20 2.59 -5.54
C SER A 40 6.97 3.91 -5.49
N THR A 41 6.74 4.73 -4.47
CA THR A 41 7.36 6.04 -4.33
C THR A 41 8.84 5.95 -3.98
N TYR A 42 9.21 5.04 -3.07
CA TYR A 42 10.55 4.92 -2.54
C TYR A 42 11.30 3.71 -3.09
N ARG A 43 10.85 3.12 -4.21
CA ARG A 43 11.55 1.99 -4.82
C ARG A 43 12.99 2.41 -5.12
N PRO A 44 14.00 1.78 -4.51
CA PRO A 44 15.38 2.07 -4.86
C PRO A 44 15.58 1.82 -6.35
N ARG A 45 16.37 2.69 -7.01
CA ARG A 45 16.77 2.45 -8.39
C ARG A 45 17.49 1.08 -8.43
N PRO A 46 17.23 0.22 -9.43
CA PRO A 46 17.79 -1.13 -9.47
C PRO A 46 19.32 -1.16 -9.41
N ASP A 47 19.96 -0.06 -9.82
CA ASP A 47 21.39 -0.05 -10.07
C ASP A 47 22.14 0.70 -8.97
N THR A 48 22.83 -0.13 -8.18
CA THR A 48 24.04 0.11 -7.37
C THR A 48 23.89 0.95 -6.11
N LEU A 49 24.19 0.30 -4.98
CA LEU A 49 24.56 0.97 -3.74
C LEU A 49 25.83 1.80 -4.03
N PRO A 50 25.93 3.06 -3.57
CA PRO A 50 27.13 3.87 -3.80
C PRO A 50 28.40 3.16 -3.30
N ASP A 51 29.50 3.28 -4.05
CA ASP A 51 30.77 2.61 -3.74
C ASP A 51 31.30 2.95 -2.34
N ASP A 52 31.08 4.18 -1.88
CA ASP A 52 31.43 4.59 -0.51
C ASP A 52 30.70 3.76 0.56
N MET A 53 29.43 3.41 0.31
CA MET A 53 28.67 2.56 1.22
C MET A 53 29.15 1.11 1.18
N LEU A 54 29.54 0.61 0.01
CA LEU A 54 30.16 -0.71 -0.12
C LEU A 54 31.52 -0.75 0.60
N ALA A 55 32.30 0.33 0.52
CA ALA A 55 33.57 0.45 1.22
C ALA A 55 33.37 0.46 2.74
N LEU A 56 32.30 1.05 3.26
CA LEU A 56 31.97 0.93 4.70
C LEU A 56 31.63 -0.51 5.10
N LEU A 57 30.88 -1.24 4.29
CA LEU A 57 30.57 -2.65 4.55
C LEU A 57 31.82 -3.54 4.54
N SER A 58 32.80 -3.25 3.69
CA SER A 58 34.06 -4.00 3.66
C SER A 58 34.90 -3.88 4.93
N LYS A 59 34.67 -2.84 5.75
CA LYS A 59 35.35 -2.64 7.04
C LYS A 59 34.75 -3.45 8.18
N LEU A 60 33.61 -4.12 7.95
CA LEU A 60 33.00 -5.03 8.91
C LEU A 60 33.61 -6.44 8.89
N GLY A 61 34.60 -6.68 8.01
CA GLY A 61 35.35 -7.93 7.90
C GLY A 61 36.52 -8.02 8.85
#